data_AF-A0A1I6LCA1-F1
#
_entry.id   AF-A0A1I6LCA1-F1
#
_cell.length_a   1.000
_cell.length_b   1.000
_cell.length_c   1.000
_cell.angle_alpha   90.00
_cell.angle_beta   90.00
_cell.angle_gamma   90.00
#
_symmetry.space_group_name_H-M   'P 1'
#
loop_
_entity.id
_entity.type
_entity.pdbx_description
1 polymer ?
#
loop_
_entity_poly.entity_id
_entity_poly.type
_entity_poly.pdbx_seq_one_letter_code
_entity_poly.pdbx_strand_id
1 'polypeptide(L)'
;MIQQAQVELAKTFFEQSKKAFEQNYAAWSTVLASQKAIMESMRAAGTPFEVAADEFQKLIDFHEQQFRATVDFMTKLQADYAKLVQKKSK
;
A
#
# COMPACT_ATOMS: atom_id res chain seq x y z
N MET A 1 -0.06 -9.39 33.16
CA MET A 1 -1.42 -9.67 32.64
C MET A 1 -1.72 -8.62 31.58
N ILE A 2 -1.93 -9.01 30.32
CA ILE A 2 -2.34 -8.06 29.28
C ILE A 2 -3.84 -7.78 29.49
N GLN A 3 -4.24 -6.52 29.57
CA GLN A 3 -5.67 -6.18 29.66
C GLN A 3 -6.33 -6.42 28.30
N GLN A 4 -7.40 -7.22 28.26
CA GLN A 4 -8.15 -7.51 27.03
C GLN A 4 -8.57 -6.23 26.29
N ALA A 5 -8.94 -5.18 27.02
CA ALA A 5 -9.27 -3.88 26.44
C ALA A 5 -8.11 -3.25 25.65
N GLN A 6 -6.87 -3.40 26.12
CA GLN A 6 -5.68 -2.88 25.41
C GLN A 6 -5.41 -3.67 24.12
N VAL A 7 -5.71 -4.97 24.10
CA VAL A 7 -5.58 -5.82 22.90
C VAL A 7 -6.60 -5.41 21.84
N GLU A 8 -7.86 -5.25 22.23
CA GLU A 8 -8.92 -4.87 21.28
C GLU A 8 -8.73 -3.45 20.74
N LEU A 9 -8.24 -2.52 21.58
CA LEU A 9 -7.88 -1.18 21.13
C LEU A 9 -6.72 -1.21 20.13
N ALA A 10 -5.66 -1.98 20.39
CA ALA A 10 -4.54 -2.13 19.47
C ALA A 10 -4.95 -2.73 18.12
N LYS A 11 -5.83 -3.73 18.11
CA LYS A 11 -6.40 -4.29 16.88
C LYS A 11 -7.18 -3.24 16.09
N THR A 12 -8.03 -2.47 16.78
CA THR A 12 -8.84 -1.41 16.18
C THR A 12 -7.94 -0.35 15.51
N PHE A 13 -6.91 0.13 16.19
CA PHE A 13 -5.97 1.10 15.61
C PHE A 13 -5.18 0.53 14.44
N PHE A 14 -4.82 -0.74 14.49
CA PHE A 14 -4.14 -1.41 13.38
C PHE A 14 -5.02 -1.48 12.14
N GLU A 15 -6.28 -1.90 12.30
CA GLU A 15 -7.25 -1.98 11.20
C GLU A 15 -7.55 -0.61 10.60
N GLN A 16 -7.71 0.43 11.44
CA GLN A 16 -7.85 1.81 10.99
C GLN A 16 -6.65 2.27 10.19
N SER A 17 -5.44 1.96 10.66
CA SER A 17 -4.18 2.32 9.98
C SER A 17 -4.04 1.62 8.63
N LYS A 18 -4.38 0.31 8.56
CA LYS A 18 -4.39 -0.44 7.31
C LYS A 18 -5.38 0.15 6.31
N LYS A 19 -6.60 0.45 6.76
CA LYS A 19 -7.63 1.08 5.91
C LYS A 19 -7.20 2.45 5.39
N ALA A 20 -6.60 3.28 6.25
CA ALA A 20 -6.08 4.59 5.85
C ALA A 20 -4.96 4.46 4.81
N PHE A 21 -4.07 3.48 4.98
CA PHE A 21 -3.03 3.18 3.99
C PHE A 21 -3.63 2.78 2.63
N GLU A 22 -4.60 1.86 2.60
CA GLU A 22 -5.30 1.44 1.39
C GLU A 22 -6.02 2.61 0.69
N GLN A 23 -6.71 3.46 1.46
CA GLN A 23 -7.39 4.65 0.93
C GLN A 23 -6.42 5.66 0.33
N ASN A 24 -5.31 5.94 1.02
CA ASN A 24 -4.28 6.84 0.53
C ASN A 24 -3.64 6.31 -0.75
N TYR A 25 -3.40 4.99 -0.83
CA TYR A 25 -2.89 4.38 -2.04
C TYR A 25 -3.87 4.48 -3.21
N ALA A 26 -5.18 4.28 -2.99
CA ALA A 26 -6.19 4.45 -4.04
C ALA A 26 -6.27 5.90 -4.58
N ALA A 27 -6.09 6.89 -3.71
CA ALA A 27 -5.97 8.28 -4.14
C ALA A 27 -4.69 8.50 -4.95
N TRP A 28 -3.57 7.94 -4.49
CA TRP A 28 -2.28 8.03 -5.18
C TRP A 28 -2.30 7.34 -6.55
N SER A 29 -2.91 6.16 -6.67
CA SER A 29 -3.03 5.44 -7.95
C SER A 29 -3.83 6.24 -8.97
N THR A 30 -4.80 7.03 -8.52
CA THR A 30 -5.57 7.94 -9.39
C THR A 30 -4.68 9.07 -9.93
N VAL A 31 -3.81 9.63 -9.09
CA VAL A 31 -2.83 10.65 -9.51
C VAL A 31 -1.84 10.07 -10.53
N LEU A 32 -1.30 8.87 -10.25
CA LEU A 32 -0.40 8.16 -11.16
C LEU A 32 -1.07 7.86 -12.51
N ALA A 33 -2.34 7.43 -12.51
CA ALA A 33 -3.08 7.18 -13.75
C ALA A 33 -3.26 8.45 -14.59
N SER A 34 -3.56 9.59 -13.95
CA SER A 34 -3.65 10.89 -14.63
C SER A 34 -2.31 11.29 -15.26
N GLN A 35 -1.21 11.17 -14.51
CA GLN A 35 0.13 11.46 -15.01
C GLN A 35 0.54 10.52 -16.16
N LYS A 36 0.19 9.24 -16.07
CA LYS A 36 0.38 8.27 -17.15
C LYS A 36 -0.33 8.72 -18.43
N ALA A 37 -1.60 9.11 -18.34
CA ALA A 37 -2.35 9.57 -19.49
C ALA A 37 -1.69 10.78 -20.19
N ILE A 38 -1.10 11.70 -19.41
CA ILE A 38 -0.34 12.83 -19.94
C ILE A 38 0.91 12.33 -20.68
N MET A 39 1.70 11.42 -20.09
CA MET A 39 2.89 10.88 -20.74
C MET A 39 2.56 10.12 -22.03
N GLU A 40 1.52 9.29 -21.99
CA GLU A 40 1.05 8.53 -23.17
C GLU A 40 0.57 9.46 -24.28
N SER A 41 -0.05 10.61 -23.96
CA SER A 41 -0.49 11.58 -24.97
C SER A 41 0.67 12.17 -25.79
N MET A 42 1.85 12.26 -25.19
CA MET A 42 3.06 12.75 -25.85
C MET A 42 3.85 11.65 -26.55
N ARG A 43 3.52 10.38 -26.32
CA ARG A 43 4.27 9.22 -26.84
C ARG A 43 4.43 9.24 -28.36
N ALA A 44 3.38 9.63 -29.08
CA ALA A 44 3.38 9.70 -30.54
C ALA A 44 4.34 10.76 -31.12
N ALA A 45 4.84 11.70 -30.30
CA ALA A 45 5.89 12.64 -30.71
C ALA A 45 7.28 11.99 -30.79
N GLY A 46 7.40 10.70 -30.44
CA GLY A 46 8.63 9.93 -30.52
C GLY A 46 9.58 10.20 -29.34
N THR A 47 10.87 9.94 -29.55
CA THR A 47 11.90 10.22 -28.54
C THR A 47 12.01 11.74 -28.30
N PRO A 48 12.08 12.22 -27.04
CA PRO A 48 12.30 11.47 -25.78
C PRO A 48 11.03 11.00 -25.05
N PHE A 49 9.84 11.34 -25.56
CA PHE A 49 8.57 11.10 -24.85
C PHE A 49 8.21 9.62 -24.75
N GLU A 50 8.55 8.81 -25.74
CA GLU A 50 8.37 7.36 -25.68
C GLU A 50 9.13 6.72 -24.49
N VAL A 51 10.40 7.10 -24.32
CA VAL A 51 11.23 6.64 -23.18
C VAL A 51 10.64 7.12 -21.86
N ALA A 52 10.21 8.39 -21.80
CA ALA A 52 9.59 8.93 -20.58
C ALA A 52 8.31 8.16 -20.20
N ALA A 53 7.47 7.78 -21.16
CA ALA A 53 6.27 6.99 -20.92
C ALA A 53 6.62 5.58 -20.37
N ASP A 54 7.64 4.93 -20.93
CA ASP A 54 8.09 3.61 -20.48
C ASP A 54 8.70 3.64 -19.07
N GLU A 55 9.56 4.61 -18.77
CA GLU A 55 10.12 4.78 -17.43
C GLU A 55 9.05 5.13 -16.41
N PHE A 56 8.06 5.94 -16.79
CA PHE A 56 6.93 6.25 -15.92
C PHE A 56 6.05 5.03 -15.65
N GLN A 57 5.85 4.14 -16.64
CA GLN A 57 5.16 2.87 -16.41
C GLN A 57 5.89 2.00 -15.38
N LYS A 58 7.22 1.88 -15.47
CA LYS A 58 8.02 1.13 -14.49
C LYS A 58 7.88 1.71 -13.08
N LEU A 59 7.81 3.03 -12.95
CA LEU A 59 7.58 3.71 -11.67
C LEU A 59 6.23 3.30 -11.07
N ILE A 60 5.16 3.26 -11.88
CA ILE A 60 3.83 2.82 -11.44
C ILE A 60 3.88 1.37 -10.97
N ASP A 61 4.50 0.48 -11.75
CA ASP A 61 4.61 -0.94 -11.40
C ASP A 61 5.39 -1.13 -10.09
N PHE A 62 6.45 -0.34 -9.88
CA PHE A 62 7.19 -0.32 -8.62
C PHE A 62 6.31 0.10 -7.44
N HIS A 63 5.54 1.18 -7.56
CA HIS A 63 4.60 1.61 -6.50
C HIS A 63 3.56 0.54 -6.17
N GLU A 64 3.03 -0.15 -7.19
CA GLU A 64 2.08 -1.25 -7.01
C GLU A 64 2.70 -2.44 -6.26
N GLN A 65 3.94 -2.81 -6.60
CA GLN A 65 4.67 -3.84 -5.87
C GLN A 65 4.92 -3.46 -4.41
N GLN A 66 5.35 -2.22 -4.15
CA GLN A 66 5.58 -1.73 -2.78
C GLN A 66 4.30 -1.70 -1.95
N PHE A 67 3.19 -1.28 -2.56
CA PHE A 67 1.87 -1.30 -1.91
C PHE A 67 1.48 -2.72 -1.50
N ARG A 68 1.52 -3.68 -2.43
CA ARG A 68 1.17 -5.09 -2.17
C ARG A 68 2.03 -5.69 -1.08
N ALA A 69 3.36 -5.51 -1.18
CA ALA A 69 4.29 -5.99 -0.16
C ALA A 69 3.99 -5.41 1.24
N THR A 70 3.61 -4.14 1.31
CA THR A 70 3.25 -3.48 2.57
C THR A 70 1.94 -4.02 3.13
N VAL A 71 0.90 -4.20 2.29
CA VAL A 71 -0.38 -4.80 2.73
C VAL A 71 -0.18 -6.22 3.25
N ASP A 72 0.64 -7.03 2.56
CA ASP A 72 0.96 -8.39 2.98
C ASP A 72 1.71 -8.40 4.31
N PHE A 73 2.70 -7.52 4.47
CA PHE A 73 3.43 -7.35 5.71
C PHE A 73 2.50 -6.95 6.87
N MET A 74 1.61 -5.96 6.66
CA MET A 74 0.63 -5.54 7.67
C MET A 74 -0.30 -6.68 8.06
N THR A 75 -0.78 -7.44 7.09
CA THR A 75 -1.67 -8.60 7.33
C THR A 75 -0.96 -9.68 8.15
N LYS A 76 0.30 -9.98 7.82
CA LYS A 76 1.13 -10.92 8.58
C LYS A 76 1.36 -10.42 10.01
N LEU A 77 1.69 -9.14 10.19
CA LEU A 77 1.93 -8.53 11.49
C LEU A 77 0.70 -8.65 12.41
N GLN A 78 -0.49 -8.41 11.88
CA GLN A 78 -1.75 -8.57 12.62
C GLN A 78 -1.95 -10.02 13.09
N ALA A 79 -1.71 -11.00 12.20
CA ALA A 79 -1.84 -12.41 12.52
C ALA A 79 -0.82 -12.87 13.58
N ASP A 80 0.43 -12.41 13.47
CA ASP A 80 1.49 -12.75 14.41
C ASP A 80 1.26 -12.11 15.79
N TYR A 81 0.75 -10.87 15.83
CA TYR A 81 0.33 -10.24 17.08
C TYR A 81 -0.78 -11.02 17.79
N ALA A 82 -1.80 -11.47 17.04
CA ALA A 82 -2.89 -12.27 17.60
C ALA A 82 -2.39 -13.59 18.25
N LYS A 83 -1.46 -14.29 17.58
CA LYS A 83 -0.82 -15.51 18.13
C LYS A 83 -0.02 -15.21 19.41
N LEU A 84 0.72 -14.11 19.43
CA LEU A 84 1.54 -13.72 20.57
C LEU A 84 0.70 -13.38 21.80
N VAL A 85 -0.43 -12.67 21.60
CA VAL A 85 -1.38 -12.40 22.68
C VAL A 85 -1.95 -13.71 23.23
N GLN A 86 -2.41 -14.63 22.36
CA GLN A 86 -2.93 -15.93 22.81
C GLN A 86 -1.91 -16.74 23.62
N LYS A 87 -0.62 -16.69 23.24
CA LYS A 87 0.45 -17.37 23.96
C LYS A 87 0.72 -16.77 25.35
N LYS A 88 0.61 -15.44 25.50
CA LYS A 88 0.90 -14.71 26.75
C LYS A 88 -0.31 -14.59 27.70
N SER A 89 -1.51 -14.89 27.21
CA SER A 89 -2.73 -14.97 28.02
C SER A 89 -2.99 -16.36 28.61
N LYS A 90 -2.20 -17.37 28.23
CA LYS A 90 -2.10 -18.68 28.90
C LYS A 90 -1.01 -18.64 29.96
#